data_AF-Q4RUX3-F1
#
_entry.id   AF-Q4RUX3-F1
#
_cell.length_a   1.000
_cell.length_b   1.000
_cell.length_c   1.000
_cell.angle_alpha   90.00
_cell.angle_beta   90.00
_cell.angle_gamma   90.00
#
_symmetry.space_group_name_H-M   'P 1'
#
loop_
_entity.id
_entity.type
_entity.pdbx_description
1 polymer ?
#
loop_
_entity_poly.entity_id
_entity_poly.type
_entity_poly.pdbx_seq_one_letter_code
_entity_poly.pdbx_strand_id
1 'polypeptide(L)'
;MQKSVRYNEGHALFLSVVARKEGTKRGFLSKKTAENSRWHEKFFALYQNVLFYFENEQSARPSGIYLLEGCTCERVPAPKMSTTGKEALEKQHYFLVVFGHDGQKPLELRSEEEGDCDEWVEVIQQASYSDIIIEREVLMQKYIHLVQIVETEKVAANQLRTQLEDQDTEIERLKAEIVALNKTKERMRPYHIIHENEDPDIKKIKKVQSFMRGWLCRRKWKIIVQDYICSPHAESMRKRNQIVFNMVEAETEQYVHQLYILVNCFLRPLRMAASSKKPPISHDDVSSIFLNSETIMFLHEIFHPRAEGEAS
;
A
#
# COMPACT_ATOMS: atom_id res chain seq x y z
N MET A 1 15.26 27.50 -31.90
CA MET A 1 13.90 27.39 -31.31
C MET A 1 13.48 25.93 -31.33
N GLN A 2 12.70 25.52 -30.34
CA GLN A 2 12.10 24.20 -30.27
C GLN A 2 11.15 24.04 -31.48
N LYS A 3 11.57 23.32 -32.52
CA LYS A 3 10.87 23.32 -33.82
C LYS A 3 9.52 22.59 -33.80
N SER A 4 9.23 21.82 -32.75
CA SER A 4 8.04 20.97 -32.67
C SER A 4 6.85 21.58 -31.94
N VAL A 5 7.03 22.67 -31.19
CA VAL A 5 5.97 23.21 -30.33
C VAL A 5 5.15 24.25 -31.09
N ARG A 6 3.90 23.92 -31.41
CA ARG A 6 2.93 24.87 -31.95
C ARG A 6 2.22 25.58 -30.80
N TYR A 7 2.26 26.90 -30.79
CA TYR A 7 1.57 27.72 -29.79
C TYR A 7 0.72 28.78 -30.47
N ASN A 8 -0.36 29.18 -29.81
CA ASN A 8 -1.14 30.35 -30.22
C ASN A 8 -0.37 31.61 -29.86
N GLU A 9 -0.04 32.43 -30.85
CA GLU A 9 0.76 33.65 -30.68
C GLU A 9 0.14 34.64 -29.69
N GLY A 10 -1.18 34.78 -29.66
CA GLY A 10 -1.87 35.68 -28.73
C GLY A 10 -1.74 35.24 -27.28
N HIS A 11 -1.90 33.93 -27.02
CA HIS A 11 -1.72 33.37 -25.68
C HIS A 11 -0.24 33.41 -25.25
N ALA A 12 0.67 33.09 -26.17
CA ALA A 12 2.11 33.17 -25.92
C ALA A 12 2.55 34.60 -25.56
N LEU A 13 2.01 35.62 -26.25
CA LEU A 13 2.26 37.01 -25.95
C LEU A 13 1.71 37.38 -24.57
N PHE A 14 0.46 37.02 -24.27
CA PHE A 14 -0.15 37.29 -22.96
C PHE A 14 0.66 36.67 -21.82
N LEU A 15 0.98 35.37 -21.93
CA LEU A 15 1.79 34.65 -20.93
C LEU A 15 3.18 35.25 -20.80
N SER A 16 3.80 35.73 -21.88
CA SER A 16 5.10 36.39 -21.80
C SER A 16 5.06 37.70 -21.01
N VAL A 17 3.95 38.45 -21.08
CA VAL A 17 3.75 39.67 -20.28
C VAL A 17 3.54 39.33 -18.81
N VAL A 18 2.76 38.27 -18.53
CA VAL A 18 2.56 37.76 -17.17
C VAL A 18 3.88 37.26 -16.59
N ALA A 19 4.65 36.45 -17.33
CA ALA A 19 5.95 35.93 -16.92
C ALA A 19 6.95 37.05 -16.57
N ARG A 20 6.88 38.21 -17.25
CA ARG A 20 7.72 39.36 -16.90
C ARG A 20 7.33 40.01 -15.58
N LYS A 21 6.06 39.96 -15.18
CA LYS A 21 5.57 40.58 -13.93
C LYS A 21 5.57 39.61 -12.74
N GLU A 22 5.16 38.37 -12.99
CA GLU A 22 4.83 37.35 -12.00
C GLU A 22 5.56 36.02 -12.27
N GLY A 23 6.63 36.06 -13.06
CA GLY A 23 7.46 34.88 -13.31
C GLY A 23 8.10 34.37 -12.02
N THR A 24 8.11 33.04 -11.86
CA THR A 24 8.72 32.32 -10.75
C THR A 24 10.19 32.71 -10.57
N LYS A 25 10.93 32.83 -11.68
CA LYS A 25 12.30 33.36 -11.68
C LYS A 25 12.55 34.19 -12.93
N ARG A 26 13.30 35.29 -12.77
CA ARG A 26 13.59 36.28 -13.81
C ARG A 26 15.02 36.79 -13.65
N GLY A 27 15.73 36.97 -14.76
CA GLY A 27 17.11 37.43 -14.70
C GLY A 27 17.82 37.38 -16.04
N PHE A 28 19.03 37.95 -16.09
CA PHE A 28 19.88 37.90 -17.26
C PHE A 28 20.67 36.60 -17.27
N LEU A 29 20.65 35.89 -18.40
CA LEU A 29 21.48 34.71 -18.62
C LEU A 29 22.19 34.83 -19.95
N SER A 30 23.43 34.38 -19.98
CA SER A 30 24.18 34.25 -21.21
C SER A 30 23.76 32.97 -21.93
N LYS A 31 23.24 33.10 -23.14
CA LYS A 31 22.79 31.99 -23.99
C LYS A 31 23.74 31.75 -25.15
N LYS A 32 24.12 30.50 -25.40
CA LYS A 32 24.92 30.13 -26.57
C LYS A 32 24.03 29.99 -27.82
N THR A 33 24.46 30.62 -28.90
CA THR A 33 23.81 30.49 -30.21
C THR A 33 24.25 29.21 -30.92
N ALA A 34 23.30 28.52 -31.54
CA ALA A 34 23.56 27.27 -32.26
C ALA A 34 24.35 27.45 -33.57
N GLU A 35 24.45 28.69 -34.08
CA GLU A 35 25.05 29.02 -35.38
C GLU A 35 26.53 29.40 -35.26
N ASN A 36 26.90 30.22 -34.27
CA ASN A 36 28.25 30.79 -34.17
C ASN A 36 28.99 30.46 -32.87
N SER A 37 28.41 29.62 -31.99
CA SER A 37 28.95 29.33 -30.64
C SER A 37 29.25 30.58 -29.80
N ARG A 38 28.62 31.72 -30.14
CA ARG A 38 28.75 32.98 -29.43
C ARG A 38 27.73 33.05 -28.30
N TRP A 39 28.16 33.59 -27.17
CA TRP A 39 27.35 33.85 -26.00
C TRP A 39 26.72 35.23 -26.11
N HIS A 40 25.41 35.30 -25.89
CA HIS A 40 24.67 36.55 -25.84
C HIS A 40 23.90 36.62 -24.55
N GLU A 41 24.06 37.72 -23.83
CA GLU A 41 23.21 38.04 -22.70
C GLU A 41 21.77 38.29 -23.18
N LYS A 42 20.83 37.62 -22.53
CA LYS A 42 19.40 37.71 -22.80
C LYS A 42 18.66 37.70 -21.48
N PHE A 43 17.52 38.38 -21.44
CA PHE A 43 16.65 38.37 -20.26
C PHE A 43 15.72 37.16 -20.32
N PHE A 44 15.73 36.33 -19.29
CA PHE A 44 14.88 35.14 -19.16
C PHE A 44 13.81 35.35 -18.10
N ALA A 45 12.62 34.83 -18.37
CA ALA A 45 11.52 34.79 -17.43
C ALA A 45 10.84 33.43 -17.49
N LEU A 46 10.80 32.74 -16.35
CA LEU A 46 10.14 31.46 -16.19
C LEU A 46 8.76 31.66 -15.58
N TYR A 47 7.73 31.12 -16.21
CA TYR A 47 6.38 31.11 -15.68
C TYR A 47 5.75 29.73 -15.89
N GLN A 48 5.36 29.09 -14.78
CA GLN A 48 4.92 27.69 -14.78
C GLN A 48 5.99 26.78 -15.42
N ASN A 49 5.65 26.08 -16.51
CA ASN A 49 6.56 25.23 -17.29
C ASN A 49 7.06 25.88 -18.59
N VAL A 50 6.90 27.20 -18.74
CA VAL A 50 7.26 27.93 -19.95
C VAL A 50 8.37 28.93 -19.67
N LEU A 51 9.49 28.78 -20.35
CA LEU A 51 10.63 29.68 -20.26
C LEU A 51 10.67 30.62 -21.47
N PHE A 52 10.50 31.90 -21.19
CA PHE A 52 10.56 32.98 -22.19
C PHE A 52 11.94 33.62 -22.16
N TYR A 53 12.46 33.98 -23.34
CA TYR A 53 13.63 34.87 -23.42
C TYR A 53 13.35 36.10 -24.29
N PHE A 54 13.95 37.20 -23.89
CA PHE A 54 13.80 38.53 -24.48
C PHE A 54 15.18 39.08 -24.86
N GLU A 55 15.24 40.00 -25.81
CA GLU A 55 16.51 40.66 -26.13
C GLU A 55 16.99 41.49 -24.95
N ASN A 56 16.12 42.35 -24.44
CA ASN A 56 16.36 43.20 -23.28
C ASN A 56 15.13 43.15 -22.35
N GLU A 57 15.28 43.64 -21.12
CA GLU A 57 14.16 43.72 -20.16
C GLU A 57 13.00 44.58 -20.66
N GLN A 58 13.25 45.57 -21.53
CA GLN A 58 12.24 46.47 -22.10
C GLN A 58 11.52 45.91 -23.33
N SER A 59 11.96 44.77 -23.88
CA SER A 59 11.39 44.19 -25.10
C SER A 59 9.93 43.77 -24.89
N ALA A 60 9.03 44.27 -25.74
CA ALA A 60 7.60 43.99 -25.64
C ALA A 60 7.20 42.58 -26.10
N ARG A 61 8.03 41.92 -26.93
CA ARG A 61 7.79 40.58 -27.45
C ARG A 61 8.91 39.63 -27.05
N PRO A 62 8.61 38.37 -26.71
CA PRO A 62 9.63 37.36 -26.48
C PRO A 62 10.33 37.02 -27.80
N SER A 63 11.66 36.92 -27.75
CA SER A 63 12.49 36.50 -28.88
C SER A 63 12.44 34.98 -29.08
N GLY A 64 11.98 34.24 -28.09
CA GLY A 64 11.60 32.84 -28.22
C GLY A 64 11.11 32.23 -26.91
N ILE A 65 10.59 31.01 -27.05
CA ILE A 65 9.85 30.31 -26.01
C ILE A 65 10.37 28.87 -25.97
N TYR A 66 10.54 28.34 -24.75
CA TYR A 66 10.93 26.97 -24.49
C TYR A 66 9.89 26.32 -23.57
N LEU A 67 9.41 25.15 -23.95
CA LEU A 67 8.55 24.33 -23.09
C LEU A 67 9.45 23.39 -22.30
N LEU A 68 9.33 23.44 -20.98
CA LEU A 68 10.17 22.68 -20.05
C LEU A 68 9.55 21.34 -19.62
N GLU A 69 8.35 21.01 -20.08
CA GLU A 69 7.69 19.74 -19.74
C GLU A 69 8.56 18.53 -20.12
N GLY A 70 8.92 17.72 -19.13
CA GLY A 70 9.81 16.56 -19.32
C GLY A 70 11.26 16.92 -19.70
N CYS A 71 11.71 18.14 -19.42
CA CYS A 71 13.13 18.49 -19.58
C CYS A 71 13.97 18.07 -18.37
N THR A 72 15.24 17.77 -18.59
CA THR A 72 16.23 17.64 -17.52
C THR A 72 17.16 18.84 -17.52
N CYS A 73 17.40 19.41 -16.34
CA CYS A 73 18.32 20.52 -16.18
C CYS A 73 19.52 20.09 -15.33
N GLU A 74 20.71 20.16 -15.89
CA GLU A 74 21.93 19.72 -15.23
C GLU A 74 23.00 20.81 -15.26
N ARG A 75 23.65 21.01 -14.11
CA ARG A 75 24.86 21.83 -14.02
C ARG A 75 26.02 21.05 -14.61
N VAL A 76 26.76 21.66 -15.52
CA VAL A 76 27.90 21.02 -16.18
C VAL A 76 29.17 21.84 -15.94
N PRO A 77 30.32 21.19 -15.73
CA PRO A 77 31.58 21.92 -15.61
C PRO A 77 31.84 22.74 -16.88
N ALA A 78 32.34 23.97 -16.72
CA ALA A 78 32.65 24.83 -17.86
C ALA A 78 33.57 24.09 -18.87
N PRO A 79 33.26 24.08 -20.17
CA PRO A 79 34.06 23.38 -21.17
C PRO A 79 35.47 23.97 -21.23
N LYS A 80 36.49 23.12 -21.08
CA LYS A 80 37.91 23.51 -21.19
C LYS A 80 38.22 23.90 -22.63
N MET A 81 38.21 25.19 -22.97
CA MET A 81 38.80 25.69 -24.23
C MET A 81 40.18 26.30 -23.98
N SER A 82 41.08 26.07 -24.94
CA SER A 82 42.51 26.34 -24.93
C SER A 82 42.88 27.83 -24.91
N THR A 83 43.77 28.19 -23.97
CA THR A 83 44.81 29.24 -24.05
C THR A 83 44.45 30.55 -24.75
N THR A 84 43.79 31.47 -24.04
CA THR A 84 44.10 32.93 -23.96
C THR A 84 43.02 33.62 -23.11
N GLY A 85 43.37 34.08 -21.90
CA GLY A 85 42.45 34.79 -20.99
C GLY A 85 41.99 33.95 -19.79
N LYS A 86 42.92 33.65 -18.87
CA LYS A 86 42.75 32.65 -17.79
C LYS A 86 41.97 33.11 -16.54
N GLU A 87 41.58 34.38 -16.40
CA GLU A 87 41.02 34.84 -15.10
C GLU A 87 39.51 35.17 -15.13
N ALA A 88 38.92 35.44 -16.30
CA ALA A 88 37.50 35.84 -16.40
C ALA A 88 36.52 34.68 -16.67
N LEU A 89 37.03 33.52 -17.11
CA LEU A 89 36.20 32.39 -17.54
C LEU A 89 35.97 31.34 -16.42
N GLU A 90 36.79 31.36 -15.36
CA GLU A 90 36.69 30.43 -14.24
C GLU A 90 35.50 30.70 -13.31
N LYS A 91 34.84 31.87 -13.43
CA LYS A 91 33.69 32.28 -12.61
C LYS A 91 32.33 32.11 -13.29
N GLN A 92 32.26 31.53 -14.49
CA GLN A 92 30.98 31.37 -15.19
C GLN A 92 30.36 30.01 -14.89
N HIS A 93 29.19 30.02 -14.26
CA HIS A 93 28.47 28.82 -13.87
C HIS A 93 27.59 28.36 -15.04
N TYR A 94 27.85 27.15 -15.53
CA TYR A 94 27.28 26.62 -16.77
C TYR A 94 26.27 25.53 -16.48
N PHE A 95 25.11 25.60 -17.14
CA PHE A 95 24.07 24.58 -17.05
C PHE A 95 23.44 24.33 -18.41
N LEU A 96 22.93 23.12 -18.61
CA LEU A 96 22.18 22.75 -19.80
C LEU A 96 20.77 22.33 -19.45
N VAL A 97 19.84 22.73 -20.31
CA VAL A 97 18.49 22.20 -20.34
C VAL A 97 18.37 21.26 -21.53
N VAL A 98 18.20 19.97 -21.26
CA VAL A 98 17.99 18.92 -22.25
C VAL A 98 16.48 18.68 -22.35
N PHE A 99 15.93 18.84 -23.55
CA PHE A 99 14.50 18.58 -23.78
C PHE A 99 14.30 17.08 -24.07
N GLY A 100 13.30 16.45 -23.44
CA GLY A 100 13.03 15.01 -23.59
C GLY A 100 12.52 14.57 -24.99
N HIS A 101 12.39 15.50 -25.93
CA HIS A 101 12.00 15.18 -27.31
C HIS A 101 13.21 14.86 -28.18
N ASP A 102 13.15 13.70 -28.84
CA ASP A 102 14.22 13.16 -29.67
C ASP A 102 14.65 14.13 -30.78
N GLY A 103 15.95 14.39 -30.88
CA GLY A 103 16.56 15.29 -31.89
C GLY A 103 16.60 16.80 -31.56
N GLN A 104 16.23 17.24 -30.35
CA GLN A 104 16.36 18.65 -29.96
C GLN A 104 17.74 18.96 -29.37
N LYS A 105 18.40 20.02 -29.87
CA LYS A 105 19.66 20.49 -29.28
C LYS A 105 19.41 21.03 -27.86
N PRO A 106 20.28 20.71 -26.89
CA PRO A 106 20.15 21.24 -25.54
C PRO A 106 20.32 22.76 -25.54
N LEU A 107 19.65 23.42 -24.60
CA LEU A 107 19.80 24.85 -24.37
C LEU A 107 20.98 25.06 -23.41
N GLU A 108 22.05 25.65 -23.92
CA GLU A 108 23.27 25.96 -23.18
C GLU A 108 23.18 27.38 -22.57
N LEU A 109 23.22 27.48 -21.24
CA LEU A 109 23.08 28.72 -20.47
C LEU A 109 24.23 28.93 -19.48
N ARG A 110 24.52 30.20 -19.18
CA ARG A 110 25.50 30.62 -18.17
C ARG A 110 24.95 31.72 -17.28
N SER A 111 25.21 31.61 -15.98
CA SER A 111 25.01 32.67 -14.98
C SER A 111 26.35 33.24 -14.51
N GLU A 112 26.29 34.44 -13.92
CA GLU A 112 27.45 35.13 -13.35
C GLU A 112 27.79 34.65 -11.93
N GLU A 113 26.77 34.25 -11.17
CA GLU A 113 26.89 33.79 -9.79
C GLU A 113 26.53 32.32 -9.63
N GLU A 114 27.18 31.67 -8.66
CA GLU A 114 26.95 30.26 -8.32
C GLU A 114 25.54 30.04 -7.79
N GLY A 115 25.13 30.88 -6.84
CA GLY A 115 23.80 30.80 -6.23
C GLY A 115 22.68 31.02 -7.26
N ASP A 116 22.86 31.95 -8.20
CA ASP A 116 21.89 32.16 -9.28
C ASP A 116 21.84 30.95 -10.22
N CYS A 117 22.98 30.31 -10.50
CA CYS A 117 23.01 29.06 -11.29
C CYS A 117 22.18 27.96 -10.63
N ASP A 118 22.42 27.73 -9.34
CA ASP A 118 21.78 26.65 -8.60
C ASP A 118 20.27 26.90 -8.47
N GLU A 119 19.86 28.15 -8.23
CA GLU A 119 18.45 28.53 -8.19
C GLU A 119 17.78 28.38 -9.57
N TRP A 120 18.45 28.75 -10.66
CA TRP A 120 17.91 28.52 -12.01
C TRP A 120 17.73 27.03 -12.31
N VAL A 121 18.71 26.20 -11.94
CA VAL A 121 18.63 24.75 -12.13
C VAL A 121 17.46 24.17 -11.32
N GLU A 122 17.33 24.56 -10.06
CA GLU A 122 16.27 24.07 -9.18
C GLU A 122 14.87 24.44 -9.70
N VAL A 123 14.64 25.71 -10.03
CA VAL A 123 13.32 26.17 -10.47
C VAL A 123 12.96 25.58 -11.85
N ILE A 124 13.94 25.42 -12.76
CA ILE A 124 13.71 24.74 -14.05
C ILE A 124 13.38 23.26 -13.83
N GLN A 125 14.08 22.59 -12.91
CA GLN A 125 13.83 21.18 -12.61
C GLN A 125 12.44 20.99 -12.00
N GLN A 126 12.00 21.86 -11.09
CA GLN A 126 10.64 21.84 -10.55
C GLN A 126 9.59 22.11 -11.63
N ALA A 127 9.85 23.08 -12.51
CA ALA A 127 8.98 23.43 -13.64
C ALA A 127 8.87 22.34 -14.71
N SER A 128 9.77 21.35 -14.70
CA SER A 128 9.76 20.24 -15.66
C SER A 128 8.63 19.23 -15.43
N TYR A 129 8.02 19.26 -14.24
CA TYR A 129 7.02 18.28 -13.78
C TYR A 129 7.51 16.82 -13.84
N SER A 130 8.84 16.58 -13.85
CA SER A 130 9.41 15.23 -13.94
C SER A 130 8.91 14.31 -12.83
N ASP A 131 8.83 14.81 -11.59
CA ASP A 131 8.33 14.02 -10.45
C ASP A 131 6.86 13.64 -10.62
N ILE A 132 6.03 14.58 -11.10
CA ILE A 132 4.61 14.34 -11.36
C ILE A 132 4.43 13.31 -12.47
N ILE A 133 5.27 13.34 -13.51
CA ILE A 133 5.26 12.35 -14.59
C ILE A 133 5.60 10.96 -14.04
N ILE A 134 6.65 10.86 -13.22
CA ILE A 134 7.05 9.59 -12.58
C ILE A 134 5.93 9.06 -11.67
N GLU A 135 5.34 9.91 -10.82
CA GLU A 135 4.23 9.52 -9.95
C GLU A 135 3.02 9.04 -10.75
N ARG A 136 2.70 9.72 -11.86
CA ARG A 136 1.64 9.31 -12.79
C ARG A 136 1.92 7.93 -13.37
N GLU A 137 3.15 7.65 -13.79
CA GLU A 137 3.54 6.34 -14.32
C GLU A 137 3.43 5.23 -13.26
N VAL A 138 3.92 5.49 -12.05
CA VAL A 138 3.79 4.55 -10.92
C VAL A 138 2.31 4.29 -10.60
N LEU A 139 1.48 5.33 -10.57
CA LEU A 139 0.05 5.20 -10.31
C LEU A 139 -0.65 4.42 -11.42
N MET A 140 -0.27 4.63 -12.68
CA MET A 140 -0.79 3.88 -13.81
C MET A 140 -0.44 2.39 -13.72
N GLN A 141 0.79 2.04 -13.31
CA GLN A 141 1.18 0.65 -13.05
C GLN A 141 0.34 0.03 -11.92
N LYS A 142 0.13 0.75 -10.82
CA LYS A 142 -0.73 0.30 -9.71
C LYS A 142 -2.17 0.07 -10.18
N TYR A 143 -2.71 0.95 -11.01
CA TYR A 143 -4.04 0.79 -11.59
C TYR A 143 -4.16 -0.48 -12.44
N ILE A 144 -3.19 -0.72 -13.34
CA ILE A 144 -3.16 -1.94 -14.17
C ILE A 144 -3.13 -3.19 -13.29
N HIS A 145 -2.31 -3.20 -12.25
CA HIS A 145 -2.23 -4.32 -11.32
C HIS A 145 -3.56 -4.56 -10.58
N LEU A 146 -4.20 -3.49 -10.10
CA LEU A 146 -5.49 -3.59 -9.43
C LEU A 146 -6.58 -4.17 -10.36
N VAL A 147 -6.60 -3.74 -11.62
CA VAL A 147 -7.52 -4.29 -12.63
C VAL A 147 -7.31 -5.79 -12.82
N GLN A 148 -6.05 -6.25 -12.85
CA GLN A 148 -5.75 -7.68 -12.93
C GLN A 148 -6.27 -8.44 -11.70
N ILE A 149 -6.06 -7.92 -10.48
CA ILE A 149 -6.56 -8.53 -9.24
C ILE A 149 -8.08 -8.67 -9.30
N VAL A 150 -8.79 -7.60 -9.65
CA VAL A 150 -10.26 -7.60 -9.72
C VAL A 150 -10.77 -8.63 -10.73
N GLU A 151 -10.11 -8.76 -11.89
CA GLU A 151 -10.52 -9.77 -12.87
C GLU A 151 -10.25 -11.19 -12.36
N THR A 152 -9.13 -11.43 -11.69
CA THR A 152 -8.86 -12.74 -11.07
C THR A 152 -9.84 -13.09 -9.96
N GLU A 153 -10.23 -12.12 -9.13
CA GLU A 153 -11.22 -12.30 -8.08
C GLU A 153 -12.60 -12.63 -8.65
N LYS A 154 -12.99 -11.92 -9.72
CA LYS A 154 -14.23 -12.19 -10.45
C LYS A 154 -14.27 -13.60 -11.02
N VAL A 155 -13.17 -14.10 -11.57
CA VAL A 155 -13.07 -15.49 -12.05
C VAL A 155 -13.20 -16.48 -10.88
N ALA A 156 -12.49 -16.25 -9.78
CA ALA A 156 -12.57 -17.11 -8.60
C ALA A 156 -13.99 -17.14 -7.99
N ALA A 157 -14.66 -15.99 -7.90
CA ALA A 157 -16.03 -15.88 -7.42
C ALA A 157 -17.01 -16.65 -8.33
N ASN A 158 -16.86 -16.55 -9.65
CA ASN A 158 -17.67 -17.33 -10.60
C ASN A 158 -17.44 -18.84 -10.43
N GLN A 159 -16.19 -19.28 -10.24
CA GLN A 159 -15.88 -20.69 -9.99
C GLN A 159 -16.54 -21.21 -8.70
N LEU A 160 -16.46 -20.44 -7.61
CA LEU A 160 -17.11 -20.79 -6.35
C LEU A 160 -18.64 -20.88 -6.49
N ARG A 161 -19.26 -19.96 -7.25
CA ARG A 161 -20.71 -20.02 -7.52
C ARG A 161 -21.07 -21.32 -8.23
N THR A 162 -20.34 -21.69 -9.28
CA THR A 162 -20.58 -22.95 -10.01
C THR A 162 -20.38 -24.17 -9.10
N GLN A 163 -19.36 -24.17 -8.24
CA GLN A 163 -19.18 -25.26 -7.27
C GLN A 163 -20.35 -25.38 -6.28
N LEU A 164 -20.94 -24.26 -5.84
CA LEU A 164 -22.12 -24.27 -4.99
C LEU A 164 -23.34 -24.84 -5.72
N GLU A 165 -23.56 -24.42 -6.97
CA GLU A 165 -24.63 -24.96 -7.82
C GLU A 165 -24.49 -26.48 -8.02
N ASP A 166 -23.28 -26.97 -8.32
CA ASP A 166 -22.99 -28.40 -8.44
C ASP A 166 -23.26 -29.15 -7.12
N GLN A 167 -22.84 -28.59 -5.98
CA GLN A 167 -23.11 -29.18 -4.66
C GLN A 167 -24.61 -29.23 -4.32
N ASP A 168 -25.37 -28.19 -4.65
CA ASP A 168 -26.82 -28.16 -4.46
C ASP A 168 -27.52 -29.24 -5.29
N THR A 169 -27.08 -29.46 -6.55
CA THR A 169 -27.62 -30.55 -7.37
C THR A 169 -27.32 -31.93 -6.79
N GLU A 170 -26.11 -32.14 -6.25
CA GLU A 170 -25.73 -33.41 -5.61
C GLU A 170 -26.52 -33.64 -4.30
N ILE A 171 -26.77 -32.58 -3.52
CA ILE A 171 -27.61 -32.64 -2.33
C ILE A 171 -29.03 -33.10 -2.71
N GLU A 172 -29.63 -32.52 -3.75
CA GLU A 172 -30.96 -32.92 -4.21
C GLU A 172 -30.98 -34.37 -4.74
N ARG A 173 -29.94 -34.79 -5.46
CA ARG A 173 -29.77 -36.19 -5.91
C ARG A 173 -29.72 -37.16 -4.72
N LEU A 174 -28.89 -36.87 -3.72
CA LEU A 174 -28.75 -37.69 -2.52
C LEU A 174 -30.03 -37.72 -1.68
N LYS A 175 -30.76 -36.60 -1.56
CA LYS A 175 -32.08 -36.57 -0.93
C LYS A 175 -33.06 -37.50 -1.64
N ALA A 176 -33.11 -37.47 -2.97
CA ALA A 176 -33.97 -38.37 -3.74
C ALA A 176 -33.58 -39.84 -3.56
N GLU A 177 -32.27 -40.15 -3.53
CA GLU A 177 -31.76 -41.50 -3.28
C GLU A 177 -32.15 -42.02 -1.89
N ILE A 178 -32.04 -41.18 -0.85
CA ILE A 178 -32.49 -41.51 0.52
C ILE A 178 -33.99 -41.81 0.56
N VAL A 179 -34.81 -41.00 -0.11
CA VAL A 179 -36.27 -41.24 -0.19
C VAL A 179 -36.57 -42.57 -0.86
N ALA A 180 -35.89 -42.91 -1.97
CA ALA A 180 -36.06 -44.17 -2.68
C ALA A 180 -35.62 -45.38 -1.82
N LEU A 181 -34.49 -45.27 -1.13
CA LEU A 181 -33.98 -46.30 -0.22
C LEU A 181 -34.94 -46.52 0.97
N ASN A 182 -35.47 -45.45 1.55
CA ASN A 182 -36.46 -45.54 2.63
C ASN A 182 -37.76 -46.22 2.16
N LYS A 183 -38.27 -45.89 0.96
CA LYS A 183 -39.44 -46.55 0.38
C LYS A 183 -39.20 -48.04 0.13
N THR A 184 -38.00 -48.41 -0.29
CA THR A 184 -37.61 -49.82 -0.51
C THR A 184 -37.49 -50.57 0.81
N LYS A 185 -36.91 -49.94 1.83
CA LYS A 185 -36.82 -50.50 3.19
C LYS A 185 -38.20 -50.74 3.80
N GLU A 186 -39.14 -49.82 3.62
CA GLU A 186 -40.54 -50.00 4.07
C GLU A 186 -41.22 -51.17 3.34
N ARG A 187 -41.00 -51.32 2.03
CA ARG A 187 -41.52 -52.47 1.25
C ARG A 187 -40.93 -53.82 1.66
N MET A 188 -39.71 -53.83 2.16
CA MET A 188 -39.04 -55.06 2.62
C MET A 188 -39.30 -55.37 4.11
N ARG A 189 -40.13 -54.61 4.83
CA ARG A 189 -40.51 -54.98 6.21
C ARG A 189 -41.33 -56.29 6.19
N PRO A 190 -40.87 -57.38 6.84
CA PRO A 190 -41.67 -58.59 6.97
C PRO A 190 -42.92 -58.29 7.81
N TYR A 191 -44.09 -58.77 7.36
CA TYR A 191 -45.31 -58.83 8.17
C TYR A 191 -44.97 -59.54 9.49
N HIS A 192 -45.04 -58.81 10.60
CA HIS A 192 -44.74 -59.37 11.92
C HIS A 192 -45.93 -60.21 12.37
N ILE A 193 -45.98 -61.47 11.95
CA ILE A 193 -46.89 -62.46 12.54
C ILE A 193 -46.28 -62.84 13.89
N ILE A 194 -46.91 -62.37 14.97
CA ILE A 194 -46.56 -62.76 16.34
C ILE A 194 -46.94 -64.24 16.49
N HIS A 195 -45.96 -65.14 16.45
CA HIS A 195 -46.15 -66.52 16.86
C HIS A 195 -45.88 -66.63 18.36
N GLU A 196 -46.92 -66.93 19.16
CA GLU A 196 -46.84 -67.05 20.62
C GLU A 196 -46.06 -68.29 21.14
N ASN A 197 -45.37 -69.03 20.27
CA ASN A 197 -44.40 -70.05 20.66
C ASN A 197 -43.12 -69.91 19.83
N GLU A 198 -42.32 -68.90 20.15
CA GLU A 198 -40.99 -68.74 19.55
C GLU A 198 -40.01 -69.76 20.10
N ASP A 199 -39.51 -70.60 19.18
CA ASP A 199 -38.43 -71.56 19.41
C ASP A 199 -37.23 -70.89 20.14
N PRO A 200 -36.72 -71.49 21.23
CA PRO A 200 -35.58 -70.95 21.99
C PRO A 200 -34.33 -70.73 21.12
N ASP A 201 -34.12 -71.47 20.03
CA ASP A 201 -33.00 -71.26 19.12
C ASP A 201 -33.21 -70.02 18.23
N ILE A 202 -34.44 -69.70 17.85
CA ILE A 202 -34.79 -68.44 17.16
C ILE A 202 -34.47 -67.24 18.06
N LYS A 203 -34.71 -67.33 19.37
CA LYS A 203 -34.33 -66.28 20.34
C LYS A 203 -32.81 -66.08 20.42
N LYS A 204 -32.03 -67.17 20.39
CA LYS A 204 -30.56 -67.08 20.34
C LYS A 204 -30.08 -66.43 19.04
N ILE A 205 -30.64 -66.82 17.90
CA ILE A 205 -30.32 -66.23 16.59
C ILE A 205 -30.63 -64.73 16.58
N LYS A 206 -31.78 -64.31 17.10
CA LYS A 206 -32.14 -62.88 17.23
C LYS A 206 -31.16 -62.10 18.11
N LYS A 207 -30.70 -62.69 19.23
CA LYS A 207 -29.67 -62.07 20.09
C LYS A 207 -28.34 -61.90 19.36
N VAL A 208 -27.88 -62.92 18.64
CA VAL A 208 -26.63 -62.85 17.84
C VAL A 208 -26.77 -61.81 16.73
N GLN A 209 -27.89 -61.78 16.01
CA GLN A 209 -28.13 -60.77 14.98
C GLN A 209 -28.19 -59.34 15.57
N SER A 210 -28.81 -59.16 16.73
CA SER A 210 -28.82 -57.86 17.43
C SER A 210 -27.41 -57.43 17.83
N PHE A 211 -26.59 -58.37 18.32
CA PHE A 211 -25.19 -58.11 18.65
C PHE A 211 -24.38 -57.74 17.40
N MET A 212 -24.52 -58.49 16.30
CA MET A 212 -23.83 -58.20 15.04
C MET A 212 -24.25 -56.83 14.45
N ARG A 213 -25.55 -56.48 14.48
CA ARG A 213 -26.02 -55.15 14.06
C ARG A 213 -25.39 -54.05 14.91
N GLY A 214 -25.40 -54.20 16.24
CA GLY A 214 -24.78 -53.23 17.14
C GLY A 214 -23.26 -53.09 16.93
N TRP A 215 -22.57 -54.20 16.67
CA TRP A 215 -21.14 -54.21 16.35
C TRP A 215 -20.84 -53.52 15.01
N LEU A 216 -21.61 -53.81 13.96
CA LEU A 216 -21.47 -53.17 12.65
C LEU A 216 -21.75 -51.67 12.73
N CYS A 217 -22.76 -51.24 13.47
CA CYS A 217 -23.06 -49.82 13.69
C CYS A 217 -21.88 -49.10 14.37
N ARG A 218 -21.32 -49.68 15.44
CA ARG A 218 -20.15 -49.11 16.12
C ARG A 218 -18.92 -49.05 15.22
N ARG A 219 -18.68 -50.09 14.42
CA ARG A 219 -17.57 -50.12 13.46
C ARG A 219 -17.73 -49.04 12.38
N LYS A 220 -18.93 -48.91 11.80
CA LYS A 220 -19.22 -47.89 10.79
C LYS A 220 -19.10 -46.48 11.36
N TRP A 221 -19.59 -46.24 12.57
CA TRP A 221 -19.43 -44.96 13.26
C TRP A 221 -17.96 -44.60 13.49
N LYS A 222 -17.16 -45.57 13.96
CA LYS A 222 -15.70 -45.37 14.12
C LYS A 222 -15.02 -44.93 12.81
N ILE A 223 -15.39 -45.54 11.69
CA ILE A 223 -14.84 -45.18 10.37
C ILE A 223 -15.26 -43.75 9.98
N ILE A 224 -16.56 -43.43 10.07
CA ILE A 224 -17.07 -42.09 9.72
C ILE A 224 -16.40 -41.00 10.55
N VAL A 225 -16.25 -41.22 11.87
CA VAL A 225 -15.59 -40.27 12.76
C VAL A 225 -14.11 -40.14 12.41
N GLN A 226 -13.43 -41.24 12.11
CA GLN A 226 -12.02 -41.20 11.71
C GLN A 226 -11.83 -40.42 10.41
N ASP A 227 -12.67 -40.69 9.41
CA ASP A 227 -12.63 -40.00 8.11
C ASP A 227 -12.91 -38.49 8.28
N TYR A 228 -13.84 -38.13 9.16
CA TYR A 228 -14.09 -36.73 9.50
C TYR A 228 -12.89 -36.08 10.19
N ILE A 229 -12.29 -36.75 11.20
CA ILE A 229 -11.11 -36.23 11.91
C ILE A 229 -9.94 -36.03 10.95
N CYS A 230 -9.76 -36.92 9.98
CA CYS A 230 -8.71 -36.83 8.96
C CYS A 230 -9.08 -35.92 7.78
N SER A 231 -10.29 -35.34 7.75
CA SER A 231 -10.73 -34.51 6.63
C SER A 231 -10.01 -33.15 6.57
N PRO A 232 -9.78 -32.59 5.36
CA PRO A 232 -9.19 -31.26 5.20
C PRO A 232 -9.98 -30.15 5.92
N HIS A 233 -11.31 -30.31 6.00
CA HIS A 233 -12.18 -29.37 6.70
C HIS A 233 -11.92 -29.34 8.22
N ALA A 234 -11.83 -30.52 8.86
CA ALA A 234 -11.55 -30.62 10.29
C ALA A 234 -10.14 -30.12 10.65
N GLU A 235 -9.16 -30.29 9.75
CA GLU A 235 -7.82 -29.71 9.90
C GLU A 235 -7.85 -28.17 9.79
N SER A 236 -8.56 -27.63 8.80
CA SER A 236 -8.74 -26.18 8.63
C SER A 236 -9.42 -25.52 9.83
N MET A 237 -10.49 -26.15 10.35
CA MET A 237 -11.16 -25.71 11.58
C MET A 237 -10.20 -25.67 12.78
N ARG A 238 -9.38 -26.72 12.97
CA ARG A 238 -8.39 -26.74 14.05
C ARG A 238 -7.35 -25.64 13.91
N LYS A 239 -6.83 -25.39 12.71
CA LYS A 239 -5.87 -24.30 12.46
C LYS A 239 -6.48 -22.93 12.77
N ARG A 240 -7.72 -22.67 12.33
CA ARG A 240 -8.42 -21.41 12.64
C ARG A 240 -8.60 -21.21 14.14
N ASN A 241 -9.07 -22.24 14.84
CA ASN A 241 -9.25 -22.16 16.29
C ASN A 241 -7.92 -21.98 17.01
N GLN A 242 -6.86 -22.66 16.60
CA GLN A 242 -5.52 -22.48 17.16
C GLN A 242 -5.02 -21.05 17.04
N ILE A 243 -5.27 -20.37 15.91
CA ILE A 243 -4.87 -18.96 15.74
C ILE A 243 -5.64 -18.06 16.70
N VAL A 244 -6.95 -18.28 16.86
CA VAL A 244 -7.78 -17.51 17.79
C VAL A 244 -7.32 -17.73 19.23
N PHE A 245 -7.07 -18.97 19.64
CA PHE A 245 -6.54 -19.29 20.97
C PHE A 245 -5.17 -18.68 21.20
N ASN A 246 -4.25 -18.79 20.23
CA ASN A 246 -2.93 -18.17 20.31
C ASN A 246 -3.02 -16.65 20.38
N MET A 247 -3.96 -16.02 19.68
CA MET A 247 -4.16 -14.57 19.74
C MET A 247 -4.63 -14.14 21.14
N VAL A 248 -5.56 -14.88 21.72
CA VAL A 248 -6.07 -14.61 23.09
C VAL A 248 -5.01 -14.90 24.15
N GLU A 249 -4.26 -15.99 24.04
CA GLU A 249 -3.15 -16.33 24.95
C GLU A 249 -1.98 -15.35 24.81
N ALA A 250 -1.59 -14.97 23.59
CA ALA A 250 -0.53 -14.00 23.34
C ALA A 250 -0.95 -12.58 23.77
N GLU A 251 -2.22 -12.17 23.55
CA GLU A 251 -2.74 -10.94 24.13
C GLU A 251 -2.72 -11.00 25.66
N THR A 252 -2.99 -12.13 26.29
CA THR A 252 -2.97 -12.22 27.75
C THR A 252 -1.55 -12.20 28.32
N GLU A 253 -0.63 -13.00 27.79
CA GLU A 253 0.73 -13.12 28.33
C GLU A 253 1.66 -11.98 27.88
N GLN A 254 1.61 -11.60 26.60
CA GLN A 254 2.56 -10.63 26.04
C GLN A 254 2.19 -9.20 26.41
N TYR A 255 0.89 -8.85 26.43
CA TYR A 255 0.43 -7.54 26.90
C TYR A 255 0.71 -7.36 28.39
N VAL A 256 0.38 -8.36 29.23
CA VAL A 256 0.64 -8.29 30.67
C VAL A 256 2.13 -8.20 30.95
N HIS A 257 2.96 -8.95 30.23
CA HIS A 257 4.42 -8.86 30.36
C HIS A 257 4.97 -7.50 29.93
N GLN A 258 4.48 -6.94 28.82
CA GLN A 258 4.86 -5.59 28.37
C GLN A 258 4.42 -4.51 29.36
N LEU A 259 3.20 -4.61 29.91
CA LEU A 259 2.70 -3.71 30.94
C LEU A 259 3.55 -3.83 32.22
N TYR A 260 3.92 -5.05 32.61
CA TYR A 260 4.80 -5.31 33.75
C TYR A 260 6.17 -4.63 33.57
N ILE A 261 6.80 -4.77 32.41
CA ILE A 261 8.07 -4.11 32.11
C ILE A 261 7.90 -2.59 32.11
N LEU A 262 6.87 -2.08 31.45
CA LEU A 262 6.58 -0.64 31.38
C LEU A 262 6.45 -0.03 32.78
N VAL A 263 5.72 -0.70 33.67
CA VAL A 263 5.48 -0.21 35.02
C VAL A 263 6.70 -0.37 35.92
N ASN A 264 7.33 -1.55 35.93
CA ASN A 264 8.39 -1.89 36.89
C ASN A 264 9.77 -1.39 36.47
N CYS A 265 10.07 -1.38 35.17
CA CYS A 265 11.39 -0.98 34.67
C CYS A 265 11.45 0.50 34.29
N PHE A 266 10.32 1.14 33.97
CA PHE A 266 10.31 2.53 33.51
C PHE A 266 9.51 3.47 34.43
N LEU A 267 8.20 3.26 34.59
CA LEU A 267 7.33 4.19 35.32
C LEU A 267 7.74 4.34 36.80
N ARG A 268 7.92 3.23 37.53
CA ARG A 268 8.30 3.27 38.95
C ARG A 268 9.69 3.91 39.17
N PRO A 269 10.77 3.50 38.46
CA PRO A 269 12.07 4.14 38.58
C PRO A 269 12.07 5.63 38.24
N LEU A 270 11.32 6.06 37.21
CA LEU A 270 11.25 7.47 36.82
C LEU A 270 10.46 8.31 37.83
N ARG A 271 9.37 7.78 38.40
CA ARG A 271 8.67 8.44 39.52
C ARG A 271 9.56 8.58 40.76
N MET A 272 10.37 7.56 41.06
CA MET A 272 11.35 7.62 42.15
C MET A 272 12.45 8.67 41.87
N ALA A 273 12.95 8.75 40.64
CA ALA A 273 13.93 9.76 40.24
C ALA A 273 13.37 11.19 40.34
N ALA A 274 12.10 11.39 39.96
CA ALA A 274 11.37 12.65 40.10
C ALA A 274 11.15 13.07 41.56
N SER A 275 11.15 12.13 42.50
CA SER A 275 11.01 12.38 43.94
C SER A 275 12.35 12.64 44.66
N SER A 276 13.47 12.67 43.94
CA SER A 276 14.80 12.83 44.54
C SER A 276 15.10 14.28 44.93
N LYS A 277 16.10 14.51 45.81
CA LYS A 277 16.47 15.86 46.31
C LYS A 277 16.94 16.82 45.21
N LYS A 278 17.40 16.30 44.07
CA LYS A 278 17.71 17.05 42.84
C LYS A 278 17.17 16.25 41.66
N PRO A 279 15.88 16.41 41.33
CA PRO A 279 15.24 15.54 40.35
C PRO A 279 15.73 15.88 38.94
N PRO A 280 16.17 14.87 38.17
CA PRO A 280 16.55 15.06 36.76
C PRO A 280 15.34 15.19 35.83
N ILE A 281 14.14 14.89 36.32
CA ILE A 281 12.86 14.91 35.60
C ILE A 281 11.74 15.30 36.58
N SER A 282 10.78 16.13 36.17
CA SER A 282 9.69 16.54 37.05
C SER A 282 8.56 15.50 37.09
N HIS A 283 7.69 15.58 38.10
CA HIS A 283 6.49 14.73 38.16
C HIS A 283 5.53 14.98 36.99
N ASP A 284 5.45 16.21 36.48
CA ASP A 284 4.60 16.57 35.33
C ASP A 284 5.16 15.96 34.03
N ASP A 285 6.48 15.91 33.88
CA ASP A 285 7.12 15.27 32.73
C ASP A 285 6.89 13.75 32.73
N VAL A 286 7.04 13.11 33.89
CA VAL A 286 6.75 11.67 34.02
C VAL A 286 5.28 11.39 33.73
N SER A 287 4.37 12.19 34.29
CA SER A 287 2.92 12.03 34.06
C SER A 287 2.55 12.26 32.61
N SER A 288 3.21 13.20 31.91
CA SER A 288 3.00 13.44 30.48
C SER A 288 3.49 12.28 29.60
N ILE A 289 4.63 11.67 29.95
CA ILE A 289 5.19 10.53 29.19
C ILE A 289 4.33 9.27 29.38
N PHE A 290 3.78 9.04 30.58
CA PHE A 290 3.07 7.80 30.93
C PHE A 290 1.55 7.93 31.03
N LEU A 291 0.97 9.09 30.68
CA LEU A 291 -0.47 9.38 30.81
C LEU A 291 -1.36 8.28 30.23
N ASN A 292 -1.03 7.80 29.03
CA ASN A 292 -1.79 6.75 28.36
C ASN A 292 -1.72 5.42 29.13
N SER A 293 -0.54 5.07 29.66
CA SER A 293 -0.36 3.85 30.44
C SER A 293 -1.06 3.91 31.79
N GLU A 294 -1.10 5.08 32.44
CA GLU A 294 -1.84 5.30 33.69
C GLU A 294 -3.35 5.23 33.47
N THR A 295 -3.84 5.79 32.36
CA THR A 295 -5.25 5.69 31.95
C THR A 295 -5.63 4.24 31.70
N ILE A 296 -4.79 3.47 31.02
CA ILE A 296 -5.01 2.05 30.78
C ILE A 296 -5.05 1.25 32.10
N MET A 297 -4.10 1.47 33.02
CA MET A 297 -4.11 0.81 34.33
C MET A 297 -5.36 1.16 35.16
N PHE A 298 -5.77 2.42 35.14
CA PHE A 298 -6.99 2.88 35.81
C PHE A 298 -8.26 2.22 35.23
N LEU A 299 -8.34 2.07 33.91
CA LEU A 299 -9.44 1.34 33.28
C LEU A 299 -9.45 -0.13 33.71
N HIS A 300 -8.27 -0.78 33.79
CA HIS A 300 -8.17 -2.15 34.32
C HIS A 300 -8.69 -2.27 35.76
N GLU A 301 -8.40 -1.30 36.65
CA GLU A 301 -8.94 -1.26 38.01
C GLU A 301 -10.46 -1.11 38.06
N ILE A 302 -11.07 -0.42 37.07
CA ILE A 302 -12.54 -0.30 36.94
C ILE A 302 -13.17 -1.59 36.43
N PHE A 303 -12.52 -2.26 35.47
CA PHE A 303 -13.08 -3.44 34.82
C PHE A 303 -12.84 -4.73 35.61
N HIS A 304 -11.77 -4.83 36.42
CA HIS A 304 -11.46 -6.01 37.21
C HIS A 304 -12.60 -6.43 38.16
N PRO A 305 -13.21 -5.54 38.97
CA PRO A 305 -14.32 -5.91 39.85
C PRO A 305 -15.61 -6.29 39.10
N ARG A 306 -15.82 -5.73 37.91
CA ARG A 306 -16.98 -6.05 37.06
C ARG A 306 -16.86 -7.44 36.43
N ALA A 307 -15.64 -7.83 36.04
CA ALA A 307 -15.37 -9.16 35.51
C ALA A 307 -15.53 -10.26 36.58
N GLU A 308 -15.12 -10.01 37.83
CA GLU A 308 -15.33 -10.95 38.94
C GLU A 308 -16.81 -11.05 39.36
N GLY A 309 -17.58 -9.98 39.22
CA GLY A 309 -19.01 -9.95 39.53
C GLY A 309 -19.92 -10.66 38.51
N GLU A 310 -19.46 -10.85 37.27
CA GLU A 310 -20.20 -11.60 36.23
C GLU A 310 -19.82 -13.10 36.19
N ALA A 311 -18.75 -13.50 36.89
CA ALA A 311 -18.28 -14.88 36.98
C ALA A 311 -18.80 -15.65 38.22
N SER A 312 -19.66 -15.02 39.03
CA SER A 312 -20.33 -15.60 40.21
C SER A 312 -21.82 -15.79 39.96
#